data_AF-A0A645CDX4-F1
#
_entry.id   AF-A0A645CDX4-F1
#
_cell.length_a   1.000
_cell.length_b   1.000
_cell.length_c   1.000
_cell.angle_alpha   90.00
_cell.angle_beta   90.00
_cell.angle_gamma   90.00
#
_symmetry.space_group_name_H-M   'P 1'
#
loop_
_entity.id
_entity.type
_entity.pdbx_description
1 polymer ?
#
loop_
_entity_poly.entity_id
_entity_poly.type
_entity_poly.pdbx_seq_one_letter_code
_entity_poly.pdbx_strand_id
1 'polypeptide(L)'
;MGGSNFERLITMGTPEEIDEYLSKIPSKETIAEQWCPQIYSRILKKHKLILVTTFLDHELVKKANMIPASTPDEALEIAYKLKGKDAKVVIVPDGVSVLAV
;
A
#
# COMPACT_ATOMS: atom_id res chain seq x y z
N MET A 1 8.92 -7.09 -6.63
CA MET A 1 7.91 -6.65 -5.65
C MET A 1 6.58 -7.28 -6.06
N GLY A 2 6.15 -8.38 -5.44
CA GLY A 2 5.04 -9.19 -5.99
C GLY A 2 5.29 -9.69 -7.42
N GLY A 3 4.23 -9.97 -8.19
CA GLY A 3 4.30 -10.34 -9.62
C GLY A 3 4.53 -9.16 -10.55
N SER A 4 4.94 -9.42 -11.80
CA SER A 4 5.36 -8.38 -12.75
C SER A 4 4.23 -7.41 -13.12
N ASN A 5 2.98 -7.88 -13.22
CA ASN A 5 1.85 -6.98 -13.51
C ASN A 5 1.48 -6.18 -12.26
N PHE A 6 1.50 -6.81 -11.09
CA PHE A 6 1.28 -6.11 -9.83
C PHE A 6 2.27 -4.94 -9.65
N GLU A 7 3.58 -5.21 -9.76
CA GLU A 7 4.62 -4.18 -9.64
C GLU A 7 4.42 -3.04 -10.63
N ARG A 8 4.20 -3.37 -11.90
CA ARG A 8 3.94 -2.39 -12.96
C ARG A 8 2.74 -1.51 -12.64
N LEU A 9 1.64 -2.10 -12.17
CA LEU A 9 0.39 -1.39 -11.92
C LEU A 9 0.44 -0.51 -10.68
N ILE A 10 1.13 -0.91 -9.60
CA ILE A 10 1.20 -0.08 -8.38
C ILE A 10 2.22 1.06 -8.47
N THR A 11 3.10 1.03 -9.48
CA THR A 11 4.16 2.03 -9.71
C THR A 11 3.87 2.96 -10.90
N MET A 12 2.73 2.80 -11.58
CA MET A 12 2.42 3.56 -12.81
C MET A 12 1.96 5.01 -12.57
N GLY A 13 1.73 5.40 -11.31
CA GLY A 13 1.24 6.73 -10.97
C GLY A 13 0.75 6.80 -9.53
N THR A 14 -0.06 7.82 -9.25
CA THR A 14 -0.75 8.03 -7.98
C THR A 14 -1.88 7.00 -7.76
N PRO A 15 -2.36 6.80 -6.51
CA PRO A 15 -3.48 5.91 -6.24
C PRO A 15 -4.75 6.27 -7.04
N GLU A 16 -4.99 7.56 -7.28
CA GLU A 16 -6.10 8.07 -8.09
C GLU A 16 -5.97 7.66 -9.56
N GLU A 17 -4.79 7.85 -10.15
CA GLU A 17 -4.53 7.48 -11.55
C GLU A 17 -4.59 5.96 -11.76
N ILE A 18 -4.09 5.18 -10.78
CA ILE A 18 -4.18 3.71 -10.79
C ILE A 18 -5.65 3.29 -10.76
N ASP A 19 -6.44 3.82 -9.83
CA ASP A 19 -7.87 3.50 -9.69
C ASP A 19 -8.66 3.88 -10.95
N GLU A 20 -8.41 5.08 -11.50
CA GLU A 20 -9.05 5.54 -12.73
C GLU A 20 -8.70 4.64 -13.92
N TYR A 21 -7.42 4.33 -14.11
CA TYR A 21 -6.97 3.44 -15.19
C TYR A 21 -7.65 2.08 -15.10
N LEU A 22 -7.62 1.44 -13.92
CA LEU A 22 -8.15 0.10 -13.72
C LEU A 22 -9.69 0.05 -13.82
N SER A 23 -10.38 1.13 -13.47
CA SER A 23 -11.85 1.21 -13.55
C SER A 23 -12.40 1.24 -14.98
N LYS A 24 -11.57 1.64 -15.95
CA LYS A 24 -11.95 1.73 -17.37
C LYS A 24 -11.78 0.42 -18.12
N ILE A 25 -11.11 -0.57 -17.54
CA ILE A 25 -10.85 -1.87 -18.18
C ILE A 25 -12.15 -2.70 -18.20
N PRO A 26 -12.64 -3.14 -19.38
CA PRO A 26 -13.81 -4.00 -19.47
C PRO A 26 -13.63 -5.31 -18.69
N SER A 27 -14.73 -5.87 -18.16
CA SER A 27 -14.68 -7.09 -17.33
C SER A 27 -14.10 -8.32 -18.05
N LYS A 28 -14.16 -8.37 -19.38
CA LYS A 28 -13.60 -9.45 -20.21
C LYS A 28 -12.13 -9.23 -20.58
N GLU A 29 -11.55 -8.09 -20.20
CA GLU A 29 -10.19 -7.66 -20.56
C GLU A 29 -9.32 -7.44 -19.32
N THR A 30 -9.71 -8.00 -18.18
CA THR A 30 -8.97 -7.84 -16.92
C THR A 30 -7.52 -8.31 -17.07
N ILE A 31 -6.59 -7.47 -16.61
CA ILE A 31 -5.17 -7.81 -16.58
C ILE A 31 -4.94 -8.84 -15.47
N ALA A 32 -4.04 -9.80 -15.68
CA ALA A 32 -3.60 -10.69 -14.61
C ALA A 32 -3.16 -9.87 -13.39
N GLU A 33 -3.58 -10.29 -12.19
CA GLU A 33 -3.34 -9.61 -10.91
C GLU A 33 -4.07 -8.26 -10.72
N GLN A 34 -4.86 -7.76 -11.68
CA GLN A 34 -5.51 -6.44 -11.62
C GLN A 34 -6.30 -6.14 -10.34
N TRP A 35 -6.94 -7.17 -9.77
CA TRP A 35 -7.75 -7.01 -8.57
C TRP A 35 -6.90 -6.59 -7.34
N CYS A 36 -5.63 -7.00 -7.27
CA CYS A 36 -4.75 -6.61 -6.18
C CYS A 36 -4.46 -5.09 -6.19
N PRO A 37 -4.01 -4.47 -7.30
CA PRO A 37 -3.85 -3.02 -7.40
C PRO A 37 -5.14 -2.23 -7.21
N GLN A 38 -6.31 -2.78 -7.57
CA GLN A 38 -7.61 -2.15 -7.31
C GLN A 38 -7.92 -2.04 -5.81
N ILE A 39 -7.66 -3.11 -5.03
CA ILE A 39 -7.82 -3.05 -3.56
C ILE A 39 -6.75 -2.15 -2.94
N TYR A 40 -5.52 -2.24 -3.45
CA TYR A 40 -4.39 -1.45 -3.00
C TYR A 40 -4.63 0.06 -3.15
N SER A 41 -5.06 0.53 -4.33
CA SER A 41 -5.37 1.94 -4.58
C SER A 41 -6.50 2.43 -3.67
N ARG A 42 -7.55 1.63 -3.47
CA ARG A 42 -8.66 1.95 -2.56
C ARG A 42 -8.21 2.18 -1.11
N ILE A 43 -7.22 1.42 -0.63
CA ILE A 43 -6.64 1.60 0.71
C ILE A 43 -5.85 2.92 0.75
N LEU A 44 -4.95 3.12 -0.22
CA LEU A 44 -4.06 4.29 -0.27
C LEU A 44 -4.79 5.63 -0.41
N LYS A 45 -5.95 5.65 -1.09
CA LYS A 45 -6.82 6.83 -1.18
C LYS A 45 -7.37 7.28 0.18
N LYS A 46 -7.42 6.38 1.17
CA LYS A 46 -7.98 6.65 2.50
C LYS A 46 -6.95 6.64 3.62
N HIS A 47 -5.86 5.91 3.43
CA HIS A 47 -4.88 5.62 4.48
C HIS A 47 -3.46 5.82 3.98
N LYS A 48 -2.59 6.37 4.84
CA LYS A 48 -1.14 6.35 4.60
C LYS A 48 -0.62 4.98 5.01
N LEU A 49 0.10 4.32 4.11
CA LEU A 49 0.73 3.03 4.34
C LEU A 49 2.22 3.22 4.58
N ILE A 50 2.70 2.75 5.73
CA ILE A 50 4.12 2.66 6.05
C ILE A 50 4.51 1.19 5.91
N LEU A 51 5.48 0.89 5.05
CA LEU A 51 5.98 -0.46 4.83
C LEU A 51 7.30 -0.63 5.55
N VAL A 52 7.31 -1.49 6.58
CA VAL A 52 8.55 -1.91 7.25
C VAL A 52 9.18 -3.04 6.45
N THR A 53 10.33 -2.79 5.84
CA THR A 53 11.07 -3.82 5.09
C THR A 53 12.54 -3.45 4.97
N THR A 54 13.41 -4.47 4.99
CA THR A 54 14.86 -4.32 4.72
C THR A 54 15.26 -4.90 3.37
N PHE A 55 14.32 -5.45 2.61
CA PHE A 55 14.58 -6.18 1.37
C PHE A 55 14.26 -5.38 0.10
N LEU A 56 13.56 -4.24 0.22
CA LEU A 56 13.16 -3.41 -0.91
C LEU A 56 13.86 -2.06 -0.86
N ASP A 57 14.24 -1.58 -2.04
CA ASP A 57 14.74 -0.22 -2.20
C ASP A 57 13.68 0.80 -1.78
N HIS A 58 14.07 1.79 -0.98
CA HIS A 58 13.17 2.82 -0.47
C HIS A 58 12.57 3.65 -1.60
N GLU A 59 13.28 3.88 -2.71
CA GLU A 59 12.72 4.61 -3.84
C GLU A 59 11.65 3.80 -4.58
N LEU A 60 11.82 2.47 -4.67
CA LEU A 60 10.77 1.59 -5.19
C LEU A 60 9.51 1.63 -4.30
N VAL A 61 9.67 1.58 -2.97
CA VAL A 61 8.55 1.67 -2.01
C VAL A 61 7.80 3.00 -2.16
N LYS A 62 8.54 4.11 -2.31
CA LYS A 62 7.95 5.44 -2.56
C LYS A 62 7.22 5.52 -3.90
N LYS A 63 7.82 4.99 -4.98
CA LYS A 63 7.16 4.90 -6.30
C LYS A 63 5.86 4.12 -6.25
N ALA A 64 5.76 3.16 -5.34
CA ALA A 64 4.54 2.41 -5.10
C ALA A 64 3.56 3.12 -4.14
N ASN A 65 3.75 4.40 -3.83
CA ASN A 65 2.88 5.22 -2.99
C ASN A 65 2.87 4.84 -1.49
N MET A 66 3.91 4.15 -1.00
CA MET A 66 4.10 3.84 0.42
C MET A 66 5.21 4.69 1.03
N ILE A 67 5.23 4.77 2.35
CA ILE A 67 6.32 5.36 3.12
C ILE A 67 7.24 4.22 3.59
N PRO A 68 8.51 4.19 3.20
CA PRO A 68 9.43 3.14 3.66
C PRO A 68 9.85 3.37 5.11
N ALA A 69 10.05 2.27 5.84
CA ALA A 69 10.74 2.22 7.12
C ALA A 69 11.55 0.92 7.19
N SER A 70 12.65 0.93 7.91
CA SER A 70 13.51 -0.25 8.12
C SER A 70 13.17 -1.01 9.40
N THR A 71 12.53 -0.35 10.38
CA THR A 71 12.13 -0.97 11.65
C THR A 71 10.71 -0.57 12.07
N PRO A 72 10.05 -1.36 12.93
CA PRO A 72 8.76 -0.97 13.52
C PRO A 72 8.83 0.35 14.30
N ASP A 73 9.94 0.61 15.00
CA ASP A 73 10.12 1.85 15.76
C ASP A 73 10.17 3.08 14.84
N GLU A 74 10.92 3.01 13.74
CA GLU A 74 10.95 4.07 12.72
C GLU A 74 9.56 4.30 12.12
N ALA A 75 8.82 3.22 11.80
CA ALA A 75 7.46 3.33 11.29
C ALA A 75 6.51 4.00 12.28
N LEU A 76 6.61 3.68 13.57
CA LEU A 76 5.82 4.32 14.62
C LEU A 76 6.17 5.80 14.78
N GLU A 77 7.45 6.16 14.74
CA GLU A 77 7.87 7.57 14.78
C GLU A 77 7.27 8.37 13.61
N ILE A 78 7.31 7.82 12.40
CA ILE A 78 6.68 8.42 11.22
C ILE A 78 5.16 8.55 11.45
N ALA A 79 4.50 7.50 11.92
CA ALA A 79 3.06 7.51 12.18
C ALA A 79 2.65 8.58 13.21
N TYR A 80 3.38 8.70 14.32
CA TYR A 80 3.14 9.72 15.34
C TYR A 80 3.40 11.15 14.84
N LYS A 81 4.39 11.35 13.96
CA LYS A 81 4.60 12.66 13.29
C LYS A 81 3.41 13.03 12.40
N LEU A 82 2.78 12.05 11.75
CA LEU A 82 1.63 12.27 10.86
C LEU A 82 0.28 12.40 11.58
N LYS A 83 0.10 11.70 12.71
CA LYS A 83 -1.20 11.61 13.42
C LYS A 83 -1.25 12.35 14.75
N GLY A 84 -0.10 12.69 15.33
CA GLY A 84 0.02 13.27 16.67
C GLY A 84 0.53 12.25 17.68
N LYS A 85 1.30 12.72 18.68
CA LYS A 85 1.98 11.87 19.67
C LYS A 85 1.02 11.09 20.58
N ASP A 86 -0.18 11.60 20.79
CA ASP A 86 -1.20 10.97 21.64
C ASP A 86 -2.13 10.01 20.86
N ALA A 87 -1.78 9.68 19.61
CA ALA A 87 -2.56 8.76 18.80
C ALA A 87 -2.64 7.37 19.44
N LYS A 88 -3.83 6.77 19.41
CA LYS A 88 -4.03 5.39 19.87
C LYS A 88 -3.54 4.41 18.80
N VAL A 89 -2.93 3.32 19.26
CA VAL A 89 -2.44 2.24 18.40
C VAL A 89 -3.25 0.98 18.65
N VAL A 90 -3.72 0.37 17.57
CA VAL A 90 -4.30 -0.98 17.57
C VAL A 90 -3.28 -1.91 16.93
N ILE A 91 -3.00 -3.04 17.58
CA ILE A 91 -2.04 -4.04 17.10
C ILE A 91 -2.80 -5.26 16.62
N VAL A 92 -2.55 -5.65 15.37
CA VAL A 92 -2.99 -6.92 14.79
C VAL A 92 -1.73 -7.71 14.44
N PRO A 93 -1.29 -8.65 15.30
CA PRO A 93 -0.01 -9.35 15.11
C PRO A 93 0.08 -10.14 13.82
N ASP A 94 -1.04 -10.70 13.38
CA ASP A 94 -1.18 -11.39 12.11
C ASP A 94 -2.42 -10.88 11.38
N GLY A 95 -2.21 -10.03 10.37
CA GLY A 95 -3.27 -9.42 9.60
C GLY A 95 -3.94 -10.34 8.57
N VAL A 96 -3.37 -11.51 8.26
CA VAL A 96 -3.92 -12.43 7.26
C VAL A 96 -4.78 -13.54 7.86
N SER A 97 -4.67 -13.80 9.17
CA SER A 97 -5.45 -14.82 9.88
C SER A 97 -6.67 -14.27 10.63
N VAL A 98 -6.96 -12.97 10.53
CA VAL A 98 -8.02 -12.29 11.28
C VAL A 98 -9.09 -11.73 10.36
N LEU A 99 -10.36 -11.89 10.76
CA LEU A 99 -11.48 -11.10 10.24
C LEU A 99 -11.73 -9.94 11.20
N ALA A 100 -11.41 -8.72 10.80
CA ALA A 100 -11.73 -7.52 11.57
C ALA A 100 -13.22 -7.19 11.41
N VAL A 101 -13.96 -7.12 12.53
CA VAL A 101 -15.39 -6.82 12.63
C VAL A 101 -15.65 -5.51 13.37
#